data_AF-A0A397EU29-F1
#
_entry.id   AF-A0A397EU29-F1
#
_cell.length_a   1.000
_cell.length_b   1.000
_cell.length_c   1.000
_cell.angle_alpha   90.00
_cell.angle_beta   90.00
_cell.angle_gamma   90.00
#
_symmetry.space_group_name_H-M   'P 1'
#
loop_
_entity.id
_entity.type
_entity.pdbx_description
1 polymer ?
#
loop_
_entity_poly.entity_id
_entity_poly.type
_entity_poly.pdbx_seq_one_letter_code
_entity_poly.pdbx_strand_id
1 'polypeptide(L)'
;MKRKDVTTDAAAQQALSKRKKCPYLDTIRPQLLDFDFEKVCSISLSDQNAYACLVCGKYFQGRGPNTHAFTHSVQSFHHVFINLSTDKIYCLPDNYEVTDLSLAPIKNALRPSFTPEYTASLDTNRTLAQDSFGVSYLPGFIGLNNLKKTDYISVVLQALAHVTPLRDYFLQPDNYAAAVAKTRSPLVLRFGELIRKLWSPHNIKNT
;
A
#
# COMPACT_ATOMS: atom_id res chain seq x y z
N MET A 1 -48.95 -12.60 17.05
CA MET A 1 -47.63 -12.14 17.54
C MET A 1 -46.74 -13.36 17.78
N LYS A 2 -45.83 -13.68 16.85
CA LYS A 2 -44.78 -14.68 17.05
C LYS A 2 -43.44 -14.01 16.75
N ARG A 3 -42.63 -13.83 17.80
CA ARG A 3 -41.27 -13.27 17.72
C ARG A 3 -40.40 -14.24 16.93
N LYS A 4 -39.78 -13.78 15.85
CA LYS A 4 -38.81 -14.53 15.06
C LYS A 4 -37.46 -14.44 15.78
N ASP A 5 -36.89 -15.59 16.10
CA ASP A 5 -35.59 -15.76 16.77
C ASP A 5 -34.46 -15.08 15.98
N VAL A 6 -33.87 -14.05 16.57
CA VAL A 6 -32.71 -13.27 16.06
C VAL A 6 -31.38 -13.93 16.47
N THR A 7 -31.42 -14.99 17.28
CA THR A 7 -30.25 -15.57 17.95
C THR A 7 -29.56 -16.69 17.16
N THR A 8 -30.19 -17.24 16.12
CA THR A 8 -29.64 -18.39 15.37
C THR A 8 -28.68 -17.99 14.24
N ASP A 9 -28.79 -16.78 13.67
CA ASP A 9 -27.93 -16.32 12.57
C ASP A 9 -26.52 -15.92 13.03
N ALA A 10 -26.37 -15.42 14.27
CA ALA A 10 -25.08 -15.01 14.82
C ALA A 10 -24.14 -16.20 15.06
N ALA A 11 -24.69 -17.36 15.43
CA ALA A 11 -23.93 -18.59 15.65
C ALA A 11 -23.46 -19.23 14.32
N ALA A 12 -24.26 -19.12 13.25
CA ALA A 12 -23.90 -19.60 11.92
C ALA A 12 -22.78 -18.75 11.28
N GLN A 13 -22.77 -17.43 11.53
CA GLN A 13 -21.71 -16.53 11.06
C GLN A 13 -20.39 -16.72 11.84
N GLN A 14 -20.45 -17.08 13.12
CA GLN A 14 -19.24 -17.40 13.90
C GLN A 14 -18.61 -18.75 13.49
N ALA A 15 -19.38 -19.70 12.94
CA ALA A 15 -18.87 -21.01 12.52
C ALA A 15 -18.03 -20.99 11.22
N LEU A 16 -18.19 -19.97 10.36
CA LEU A 16 -17.35 -19.76 9.16
C LEU A 16 -15.97 -19.12 9.45
N SER A 17 -15.73 -18.70 10.69
CA SER A 17 -14.52 -17.99 11.12
C SER A 17 -13.33 -18.89 11.47
N LYS A 18 -13.38 -20.19 11.16
CA LYS A 18 -12.15 -20.99 11.09
C LYS A 18 -11.31 -20.44 9.94
N ARG A 19 -10.32 -19.60 10.27
CA ARG A 19 -9.33 -18.98 9.36
C ARG A 19 -8.88 -19.97 8.28
N LYS A 20 -9.61 -20.03 7.18
CA LYS A 20 -9.13 -20.66 5.96
C LYS A 20 -8.00 -19.77 5.50
N LYS A 21 -6.76 -20.18 5.77
CA LYS A 21 -5.60 -19.58 5.12
C LYS A 21 -5.91 -19.59 3.63
N CYS A 22 -5.86 -18.41 3.00
CA CYS A 22 -6.09 -18.31 1.57
C CYS A 22 -5.07 -19.20 0.86
N PRO A 23 -5.50 -20.15 0.00
CA PRO A 23 -4.59 -21.12 -0.62
C PRO A 23 -3.66 -20.46 -1.65
N TYR A 24 -3.95 -19.23 -2.06
CA TYR A 24 -3.22 -18.51 -3.11
C TYR A 24 -2.18 -17.52 -2.59
N LEU A 25 -1.88 -17.51 -1.28
CA LEU A 25 -0.91 -16.57 -0.69
C LEU A 25 0.52 -16.77 -1.20
N ASP A 26 0.85 -18.00 -1.58
CA ASP A 26 2.12 -18.40 -2.19
C ASP A 26 2.31 -17.86 -3.62
N THR A 27 1.22 -17.49 -4.31
CA THR A 27 1.28 -16.92 -5.67
C THR A 27 1.72 -15.46 -5.72
N ILE A 28 1.79 -14.79 -4.57
CA ILE A 28 2.14 -13.36 -4.47
C ILE A 28 3.60 -13.16 -4.86
N ARG A 29 3.85 -12.17 -5.72
CA ARG A 29 5.20 -11.80 -6.19
C ARG A 29 5.51 -10.35 -5.85
N PRO A 30 6.06 -10.06 -4.65
CA PRO A 30 6.37 -8.70 -4.22
C PRO A 30 7.26 -7.96 -5.21
N GLN A 31 8.19 -8.65 -5.88
CA GLN A 31 9.16 -8.07 -6.82
C GLN A 31 8.50 -7.35 -8.02
N LEU A 32 7.27 -7.72 -8.38
CA LEU A 32 6.53 -7.12 -9.48
C LEU A 32 5.67 -5.93 -9.05
N LEU A 33 5.55 -5.68 -7.75
CA LEU A 33 4.70 -4.62 -7.23
C LEU A 33 5.43 -3.28 -7.30
N ASP A 34 4.68 -2.25 -7.64
CA ASP A 34 5.17 -0.89 -7.72
C ASP A 34 4.05 0.07 -7.34
N PHE A 35 4.07 0.55 -6.09
CA PHE A 35 3.03 1.40 -5.53
C PHE A 35 3.28 2.89 -5.74
N ASP A 36 4.27 3.26 -6.55
CA ASP A 36 4.65 4.66 -6.79
C ASP A 36 3.84 5.31 -7.92
N PHE A 37 3.27 4.50 -8.80
CA PHE A 37 2.42 4.98 -9.89
C PHE A 37 1.04 5.43 -9.42
N GLU A 38 0.38 6.18 -10.30
CA GLU A 38 -0.99 6.64 -10.09
C GLU A 38 -1.95 5.46 -9.91
N LYS A 39 -2.84 5.58 -8.92
CA LYS A 39 -3.74 4.50 -8.47
C LYS A 39 -4.98 4.39 -9.37
N VAL A 40 -4.76 4.22 -10.67
CA VAL A 40 -5.82 4.12 -11.69
C VAL A 40 -5.85 2.73 -12.33
N CYS A 41 -7.02 2.32 -12.78
CA CYS A 41 -7.19 1.08 -13.52
C CYS A 41 -6.43 1.12 -14.85
N SER A 42 -5.65 0.09 -15.13
CA SER A 42 -4.88 -0.04 -16.39
C SER A 42 -5.73 -0.21 -17.65
N ILE A 43 -7.03 -0.52 -17.50
CA ILE A 43 -7.98 -0.70 -18.61
C ILE A 43 -8.90 0.51 -18.77
N SER A 44 -9.59 0.89 -17.70
CA SER A 44 -10.59 1.97 -17.73
C SER A 44 -10.05 3.35 -17.37
N LEU A 45 -8.80 3.45 -16.91
CA LEU A 45 -8.17 4.67 -16.38
C LEU A 45 -8.92 5.32 -15.20
N SER A 46 -9.91 4.63 -14.64
CA SER A 46 -10.65 5.12 -13.47
C SER A 46 -9.84 4.93 -12.19
N ASP A 47 -9.85 5.94 -11.33
CA ASP A 47 -9.30 5.93 -9.97
C ASP A 47 -10.29 5.34 -8.93
N GLN A 48 -11.54 5.09 -9.33
CA GLN A 48 -12.57 4.61 -8.43
C GLN A 48 -12.40 3.13 -8.12
N ASN A 49 -12.28 2.80 -6.82
CA ASN A 49 -12.15 1.41 -6.36
C ASN A 49 -11.04 0.64 -7.09
N ALA A 50 -9.85 1.23 -7.18
CA ALA A 50 -8.69 0.59 -7.78
C ALA A 50 -8.11 -0.51 -6.87
N TYR A 51 -7.82 -1.65 -7.48
CA TYR A 51 -7.21 -2.83 -6.86
C TYR A 51 -5.90 -3.16 -7.57
N ALA A 52 -4.84 -3.39 -6.82
CA ALA A 52 -3.59 -3.91 -7.37
C ALA A 52 -3.56 -5.44 -7.28
N CYS A 53 -3.25 -6.10 -8.39
CA CYS A 53 -3.01 -7.53 -8.41
C CYS A 53 -1.66 -7.85 -7.77
N LEU A 54 -1.64 -8.63 -6.70
CA LEU A 54 -0.41 -8.97 -5.98
C LEU A 54 0.48 -10.00 -6.71
N VAL A 55 0.00 -10.55 -7.83
CA VAL A 55 0.73 -11.55 -8.63
C VAL A 55 1.45 -10.90 -9.83
N CYS A 56 0.90 -9.84 -10.41
CA CYS A 56 1.47 -9.19 -11.61
C CYS A 56 1.72 -7.68 -11.47
N GLY A 57 1.30 -7.05 -10.37
CA GLY A 57 1.49 -5.63 -10.11
C GLY A 57 0.53 -4.68 -10.83
N LYS A 58 -0.26 -5.16 -11.80
CA LYS A 58 -1.20 -4.31 -12.55
C LYS A 58 -2.41 -3.89 -11.72
N TYR A 59 -2.94 -2.71 -12.04
CA TYR A 59 -4.10 -2.13 -11.37
C TYR A 59 -5.38 -2.34 -12.16
N PHE A 60 -6.46 -2.67 -11.47
CA PHE A 60 -7.76 -2.97 -12.05
C PHE A 60 -8.89 -2.35 -11.22
N GLN A 61 -9.96 -1.94 -11.89
CA GLN A 61 -11.13 -1.37 -11.24
C GLN A 61 -12.05 -2.45 -10.69
N GLY A 62 -12.54 -2.23 -9.47
CA GLY A 62 -13.64 -2.96 -8.85
C GLY A 62 -13.30 -4.41 -8.45
N ARG A 63 -14.23 -5.07 -7.74
CA ARG A 63 -14.11 -6.48 -7.34
C ARG A 63 -15.35 -7.34 -7.64
N GLY A 64 -16.41 -6.72 -8.16
CA GLY A 64 -17.66 -7.40 -8.50
C GLY A 64 -17.57 -8.19 -9.81
N PRO A 65 -18.56 -9.03 -10.13
CA PRO A 65 -18.50 -9.95 -11.28
C PRO A 65 -18.28 -9.27 -12.64
N ASN A 66 -18.73 -8.02 -12.81
CA ASN A 66 -18.58 -7.25 -14.04
C ASN A 66 -17.43 -6.22 -13.99
N THR A 67 -16.41 -6.49 -13.17
CA THR A 67 -15.30 -5.55 -12.95
C THR A 67 -14.00 -6.11 -13.48
N HIS A 68 -13.07 -5.22 -13.83
CA HIS A 68 -11.81 -5.62 -14.45
C HIS A 68 -10.95 -6.50 -13.53
N ALA A 69 -10.95 -6.30 -12.22
CA ALA A 69 -10.18 -7.17 -11.33
C ALA A 69 -10.78 -8.58 -11.24
N PHE A 70 -12.11 -8.69 -11.23
CA PHE A 70 -12.78 -9.99 -11.27
C PHE A 70 -12.47 -10.74 -12.57
N THR A 71 -12.64 -10.07 -13.72
CA THR A 71 -12.32 -10.66 -15.03
C THR A 71 -10.84 -11.07 -15.10
N HIS A 72 -9.93 -10.23 -14.60
CA HIS A 72 -8.50 -10.54 -14.54
C HIS A 72 -8.21 -11.78 -13.68
N SER A 73 -8.90 -11.92 -12.54
CA SER A 73 -8.69 -13.06 -11.64
C SER A 73 -9.02 -14.39 -12.30
N VAL A 74 -10.11 -14.43 -13.08
CA VAL A 74 -10.56 -15.64 -13.79
C VAL A 74 -9.72 -15.90 -15.04
N GLN A 75 -9.38 -14.86 -15.82
CA GLN A 75 -8.66 -15.03 -17.08
C GLN A 75 -7.17 -15.32 -16.90
N SER A 76 -6.54 -14.72 -15.89
CA SER A 76 -5.10 -14.82 -15.65
C SER A 76 -4.74 -15.71 -14.46
N PHE A 77 -5.73 -16.33 -13.81
CA PHE A 77 -5.54 -17.14 -12.58
C PHE A 77 -4.76 -16.39 -11.49
N HIS A 78 -5.00 -15.09 -11.38
CA HIS A 78 -4.41 -14.23 -10.35
C HIS A 78 -5.45 -13.92 -9.29
N HIS A 79 -5.35 -14.55 -8.13
CA HIS A 79 -6.46 -14.55 -7.18
C HIS A 79 -6.36 -13.47 -6.10
N VAL A 80 -5.17 -12.92 -5.84
CA VAL A 80 -4.97 -12.02 -4.68
C VAL A 80 -4.83 -10.56 -5.12
N PHE A 81 -5.66 -9.69 -4.53
CA PHE A 81 -5.71 -8.27 -4.84
C PHE A 81 -5.72 -7.41 -3.58
N ILE A 82 -5.05 -6.26 -3.60
CA ILE A 82 -5.12 -5.24 -2.54
C ILE A 82 -5.90 -4.02 -3.02
N ASN A 83 -6.82 -3.51 -2.20
CA ASN A 83 -7.49 -2.24 -2.46
C ASN A 83 -6.53 -1.08 -2.15
N LEU A 84 -6.30 -0.21 -3.14
CA LEU A 84 -5.29 0.87 -3.04
C LEU A 84 -5.71 2.05 -2.13
N SER A 85 -6.98 2.10 -1.74
CA SER A 85 -7.54 3.11 -0.85
C SER A 85 -7.64 2.61 0.60
N THR A 86 -8.13 1.38 0.79
CA THR A 86 -8.41 0.81 2.13
C THR A 86 -7.35 -0.14 2.66
N ASP A 87 -6.35 -0.50 1.85
CA ASP A 87 -5.25 -1.44 2.16
C ASP A 87 -5.74 -2.86 2.54
N LYS A 88 -7.01 -3.16 2.23
CA LYS A 88 -7.63 -4.47 2.44
C LYS A 88 -7.32 -5.40 1.29
N ILE A 89 -7.04 -6.65 1.62
CA ILE A 89 -6.65 -7.68 0.65
C ILE A 89 -7.81 -8.64 0.45
N TYR A 90 -8.12 -8.95 -0.80
CA TYR A 90 -9.24 -9.79 -1.20
C TYR A 90 -8.76 -10.91 -2.11
N CYS A 91 -9.39 -12.07 -1.97
CA CYS A 91 -9.28 -13.16 -2.91
C CYS A 91 -10.43 -13.09 -3.91
N LEU A 92 -10.15 -13.06 -5.21
CA LEU A 92 -11.11 -13.11 -6.30
C LEU A 92 -10.89 -14.41 -7.12
N PRO A 93 -11.94 -15.01 -7.69
CA PRO A 93 -13.32 -14.54 -7.79
C PRO A 93 -14.18 -14.75 -6.53
N ASP A 94 -13.71 -15.50 -5.53
CA ASP A 94 -14.49 -15.90 -4.34
C ASP A 94 -14.91 -14.73 -3.42
N ASN A 95 -14.30 -13.56 -3.60
CA ASN A 95 -14.63 -12.28 -2.98
C ASN A 95 -14.67 -12.28 -1.44
N TYR A 96 -13.70 -12.93 -0.81
CA TYR A 96 -13.49 -12.87 0.65
C TYR A 96 -12.25 -12.05 1.01
N GLU A 97 -12.29 -11.41 2.19
CA GLU A 97 -11.16 -10.65 2.73
C GLU A 97 -10.09 -11.61 3.30
N VAL A 98 -8.85 -11.42 2.90
CA VAL A 98 -7.70 -12.19 3.38
C VAL A 98 -7.00 -11.42 4.48
N THR A 99 -6.92 -12.03 5.66
CA THR A 99 -6.21 -11.47 6.82
C THR A 99 -5.08 -12.42 7.22
N ASP A 100 -3.85 -11.99 6.98
CA ASP A 100 -2.63 -12.73 7.34
C ASP A 100 -1.49 -11.77 7.69
N LEU A 101 -0.64 -12.14 8.64
CA LEU A 101 0.50 -11.33 9.10
C LEU A 101 1.62 -11.26 8.04
N SER A 102 1.75 -12.28 7.20
CA SER A 102 2.72 -12.30 6.08
C SER A 102 2.50 -11.19 5.05
N LEU A 103 1.30 -10.59 5.05
CA LEU A 103 0.93 -9.50 4.14
C LEU A 103 1.26 -8.11 4.69
N ALA A 104 1.69 -8.00 5.95
CA ALA A 104 2.05 -6.73 6.56
C ALA A 104 3.14 -5.96 5.78
N PRO A 105 4.22 -6.60 5.27
CA PRO A 105 5.22 -5.91 4.46
C PRO A 105 4.64 -5.23 3.21
N ILE A 106 3.66 -5.86 2.54
CA ILE A 106 3.01 -5.30 1.33
C ILE A 106 2.19 -4.07 1.70
N LYS A 107 1.45 -4.12 2.82
CA LYS A 107 0.68 -2.97 3.32
C LYS A 107 1.60 -1.82 3.73
N ASN A 108 2.69 -2.15 4.42
CA ASN A 108 3.70 -1.18 4.85
C ASN A 108 4.43 -0.55 3.66
N ALA A 109 4.62 -1.30 2.57
CA ALA A 109 5.17 -0.75 1.33
C ALA A 109 4.18 0.20 0.62
N LEU A 110 2.89 -0.17 0.58
CA LEU A 110 1.84 0.67 -0.03
C LEU A 110 1.63 1.98 0.74
N ARG A 111 1.64 1.89 2.08
CA ARG A 111 1.41 3.02 2.97
C ARG A 111 2.28 2.91 4.22
N PRO A 112 3.55 3.35 4.15
CA PRO A 112 4.44 3.35 5.30
C PRO A 112 3.86 4.22 6.42
N SER A 113 3.91 3.72 7.66
CA SER A 113 3.51 4.46 8.85
C SER A 113 4.67 4.51 9.84
N PHE A 114 4.73 5.59 10.61
CA PHE A 114 5.82 5.87 11.54
C PHE A 114 5.20 6.16 12.91
N THR A 115 5.65 5.48 13.95
CA THR A 115 5.27 5.86 15.32
C THR A 115 6.16 7.00 15.80
N PRO A 116 5.70 7.84 16.74
CA PRO A 116 6.52 8.93 17.29
C PRO A 116 7.86 8.45 17.83
N GLU A 117 7.89 7.27 18.46
CA GLU A 117 9.10 6.65 19.01
C GLU A 117 10.06 6.23 17.90
N TYR A 118 9.54 5.64 16.82
CA TYR A 118 10.35 5.27 15.67
C TYR A 118 10.90 6.50 14.96
N THR A 119 10.09 7.55 14.76
CA THR A 119 10.51 8.83 14.17
C THR A 119 11.68 9.44 14.95
N ALA A 120 11.61 9.46 16.28
CA ALA A 120 12.70 9.98 17.12
C ALA A 120 14.01 9.19 16.99
N SER A 121 13.93 7.90 16.65
CA SER A 121 15.12 7.05 16.46
C SER A 121 15.79 7.20 15.09
N LEU A 122 15.11 7.80 14.10
CA LEU A 122 15.56 7.82 12.69
C LEU A 122 16.94 8.46 12.50
N ASP A 123 17.24 9.53 13.23
CA ASP A 123 18.52 10.25 13.11
C ASP A 123 19.73 9.44 13.60
N THR A 124 19.48 8.44 14.43
CA THR A 124 20.54 7.57 14.99
C THR A 124 20.53 6.17 14.37
N ASN A 125 19.53 5.86 13.54
CA ASN A 125 19.36 4.55 12.95
C ASN A 125 20.44 4.29 11.89
N ARG A 126 21.28 3.29 12.12
CA ARG A 126 22.30 2.79 11.19
C ARG A 126 21.96 1.42 10.62
N THR A 127 20.76 0.93 10.87
CA THR A 127 20.30 -0.39 10.46
C THR A 127 19.97 -0.35 8.98
N LEU A 128 20.59 -1.26 8.22
CA LEU A 128 20.24 -1.45 6.81
C LEU A 128 18.93 -2.22 6.71
N ALA A 129 18.01 -1.70 5.91
CA ALA A 129 16.83 -2.42 5.44
C ALA A 129 17.18 -3.23 4.18
N GLN A 130 16.35 -4.20 3.83
CA GLN A 130 16.49 -4.97 2.60
C GLN A 130 15.21 -4.88 1.78
N ASP A 131 15.37 -4.72 0.47
CA ASP A 131 14.24 -4.72 -0.45
C ASP A 131 13.80 -6.16 -0.83
N SER A 132 12.80 -6.28 -1.71
CA SER A 132 12.27 -7.59 -2.12
C SER A 132 13.22 -8.43 -2.99
N PHE A 133 14.35 -7.84 -3.43
CA PHE A 133 15.43 -8.49 -4.16
C PHE A 133 16.63 -8.82 -3.25
N GLY A 134 16.57 -8.46 -1.96
CA GLY A 134 17.65 -8.67 -0.99
C GLY A 134 18.74 -7.61 -1.06
N VAL A 135 18.53 -6.50 -1.77
CA VAL A 135 19.49 -5.40 -1.84
C VAL A 135 19.35 -4.55 -0.59
N SER A 136 20.45 -4.45 0.15
CA SER A 136 20.51 -3.66 1.38
C SER A 136 20.55 -2.15 1.07
N TYR A 137 19.77 -1.37 1.82
CA TYR A 137 19.75 0.09 1.72
C TYR A 137 19.57 0.73 3.10
N LEU A 138 19.96 2.00 3.24
CA LEU A 138 19.70 2.78 4.44
C LEU A 138 18.46 3.65 4.21
N PRO A 139 17.39 3.54 5.02
CA PRO A 139 16.21 4.40 4.87
C PRO A 139 16.59 5.88 4.90
N GLY A 140 15.98 6.68 4.01
CA GLY A 140 16.36 8.08 3.76
C GLY A 140 17.41 8.23 2.66
N PHE A 141 18.33 7.27 2.51
CA PHE A 141 19.45 7.31 1.56
C PHE A 141 19.23 6.36 0.37
N ILE A 142 18.10 6.52 -0.31
CA ILE A 142 17.74 5.76 -1.52
C ILE A 142 17.73 6.65 -2.76
N GLY A 143 17.92 6.05 -3.94
CA GLY A 143 17.84 6.75 -5.22
C GLY A 143 16.42 7.19 -5.54
N LEU A 144 16.29 8.27 -6.31
CA LEU A 144 15.03 8.68 -6.93
C LEU A 144 15.13 8.46 -8.44
N ASN A 145 14.08 7.90 -9.03
CA ASN A 145 14.02 7.63 -10.46
C ASN A 145 14.12 8.93 -11.28
N ASN A 146 15.04 8.93 -12.26
CA ASN A 146 15.20 10.08 -13.16
C ASN A 146 14.23 9.96 -14.34
N LEU A 147 13.22 10.84 -14.37
CA LEU A 147 12.24 10.93 -15.45
C LEU A 147 12.78 11.83 -16.57
N LYS A 148 14.01 11.52 -17.05
CA LYS A 148 14.86 12.23 -18.02
C LYS A 148 15.71 13.36 -17.42
N LYS A 149 15.11 14.53 -17.17
CA LYS A 149 15.80 15.74 -16.70
C LYS A 149 15.19 16.20 -15.38
N THR A 150 15.08 15.30 -14.40
CA THR A 150 14.48 15.59 -13.09
C THR A 150 15.49 15.49 -11.94
N ASP A 151 16.78 15.44 -12.27
CA ASP A 151 17.89 15.42 -11.33
C ASP A 151 17.88 16.61 -10.35
N TYR A 152 17.63 17.83 -10.84
CA TYR A 152 17.52 19.01 -9.98
C TYR A 152 16.37 18.88 -8.96
N ILE A 153 15.25 18.26 -9.35
CA ILE A 153 14.12 18.01 -8.45
C ILE A 153 14.53 16.95 -7.42
N SER A 154 15.17 15.86 -7.86
CA SER A 154 15.65 14.82 -6.95
C SER A 154 16.60 15.37 -5.89
N VAL A 155 17.51 16.28 -6.26
CA VAL A 155 18.41 16.96 -5.31
C VAL A 155 17.63 17.77 -4.28
N VAL A 156 16.66 18.57 -4.72
CA VAL A 156 15.83 19.38 -3.80
C VAL A 156 15.01 18.49 -2.87
N LEU A 157 14.39 17.43 -3.39
CA LEU A 157 13.61 16.49 -2.60
C LEU A 157 14.47 15.80 -1.54
N GLN A 158 15.67 15.34 -1.93
CA GLN A 158 16.62 14.73 -1.01
C GLN A 158 17.09 15.71 0.07
N ALA A 159 17.44 16.94 -0.31
CA ALA A 159 17.87 17.96 0.64
C ALA A 159 16.76 18.28 1.67
N LEU A 160 15.52 18.46 1.22
CA LEU A 160 14.38 18.71 2.10
C LEU A 160 14.03 17.51 2.98
N ALA A 161 14.15 16.29 2.45
CA ALA A 161 13.85 15.07 3.19
C ALA A 161 14.80 14.79 4.35
N HIS A 162 15.98 15.41 4.37
CA HIS A 162 16.98 15.29 5.43
C HIS A 162 16.96 16.47 6.41
N VAL A 163 16.03 17.43 6.27
CA VAL A 163 15.79 18.46 7.28
C VAL A 163 14.89 17.87 8.36
N THR A 164 15.46 17.48 9.50
CA THR A 164 14.76 16.73 10.59
C THR A 164 13.37 17.28 10.95
N PRO A 165 13.18 18.58 11.28
CA PRO A 165 11.85 19.08 11.64
C PRO A 165 10.83 18.98 10.49
N LEU A 166 11.29 19.14 9.25
CA LEU A 166 10.44 19.05 8.06
C LEU A 166 10.08 17.59 7.77
N ARG A 167 11.07 16.69 7.83
CA ARG A 167 10.89 15.25 7.70
C ARG A 167 9.83 14.77 8.69
N ASP A 168 10.03 15.02 9.97
CA ASP A 168 9.17 14.51 11.04
C ASP A 168 7.74 15.04 10.91
N TYR A 169 7.58 16.30 10.49
CA TYR A 169 6.28 16.89 10.16
C TYR A 169 5.55 16.09 9.07
N PHE A 170 6.24 15.72 7.98
CA PHE A 170 5.67 15.01 6.85
C PHE A 170 5.55 13.49 7.03
N LEU A 171 6.28 12.89 7.96
CA LEU A 171 6.13 11.49 8.33
C LEU A 171 4.78 11.19 9.01
N GLN A 172 4.16 12.20 9.63
CA GLN A 172 2.86 12.10 10.29
C GLN A 172 1.77 12.79 9.44
N PRO A 173 0.89 12.05 8.75
CA PRO A 173 -0.17 12.63 7.93
C PRO A 173 -1.09 13.60 8.68
N ASP A 174 -1.36 13.33 9.95
CA ASP A 174 -2.27 14.12 10.79
C ASP A 174 -1.83 15.58 10.94
N ASN A 175 -0.51 15.84 10.85
CA ASN A 175 0.05 17.17 10.95
C ASN A 175 -0.40 18.13 9.84
N TYR A 176 -0.73 17.60 8.66
CA TYR A 176 -1.02 18.40 7.48
C TYR A 176 -2.32 18.02 6.76
N ALA A 177 -2.88 16.83 6.97
CA ALA A 177 -4.06 16.34 6.26
C ALA A 177 -5.26 17.30 6.37
N ALA A 178 -5.53 17.83 7.56
CA ALA A 178 -6.64 18.78 7.78
C ALA A 178 -6.44 20.12 7.06
N ALA A 179 -5.20 20.62 7.01
CA ALA A 179 -4.87 21.86 6.31
C ALA A 179 -4.93 21.67 4.78
N VAL A 180 -4.52 20.51 4.28
CA VAL A 180 -4.58 20.19 2.86
C VAL A 180 -6.00 19.97 2.37
N ALA A 181 -6.88 19.38 3.20
CA ALA A 181 -8.30 19.26 2.88
C ALA A 181 -8.94 20.63 2.55
N LYS A 182 -8.44 21.71 3.17
CA LYS A 182 -8.89 23.08 2.91
C LYS A 182 -8.28 23.68 1.64
N THR A 183 -6.99 23.46 1.39
CA THR A 183 -6.24 24.07 0.28
C THR A 183 -6.33 23.31 -1.03
N ARG A 184 -6.72 22.02 -0.99
CA ARG A 184 -6.82 21.08 -2.13
C ARG A 184 -5.55 20.94 -2.96
N SER A 185 -4.39 21.35 -2.44
CA SER A 185 -3.11 21.21 -3.15
C SER A 185 -2.62 19.76 -3.07
N PRO A 186 -2.49 19.05 -4.20
CA PRO A 186 -1.98 17.68 -4.20
C PRO A 186 -0.48 17.63 -3.84
N LEU A 187 0.25 18.75 -3.97
CA LEU A 187 1.68 18.81 -3.72
C LEU A 187 2.04 18.38 -2.29
N VAL A 188 1.32 18.89 -1.28
CA VAL A 188 1.62 18.60 0.13
C VAL A 188 1.34 17.13 0.46
N LEU A 189 0.25 16.57 -0.10
CA LEU A 189 -0.06 15.14 0.07
C LEU A 189 1.02 14.27 -0.57
N ARG A 190 1.37 14.55 -1.83
CA ARG A 190 2.37 13.77 -2.59
C ARG A 190 3.77 13.91 -2.01
N PHE A 191 4.14 15.10 -1.54
CA PHE A 191 5.41 15.29 -0.85
C PHE A 191 5.47 14.46 0.43
N GLY A 192 4.43 14.48 1.27
CA GLY A 192 4.40 13.63 2.46
C GLY A 192 4.41 12.12 2.15
N GLU A 193 3.70 11.69 1.10
CA GLU A 193 3.77 10.30 0.62
C GLU A 193 5.20 9.91 0.19
N LEU A 194 5.87 10.78 -0.56
CA LEU A 194 7.25 10.58 -0.98
C LEU A 194 8.20 10.49 0.22
N ILE A 195 8.11 11.42 1.18
CA ILE A 195 8.96 11.42 2.38
C ILE A 195 8.81 10.12 3.16
N ARG A 196 7.57 9.64 3.36
CA ARG A 196 7.30 8.36 4.03
C ARG A 196 7.89 7.18 3.30
N LYS A 197 7.84 7.15 1.96
CA LYS A 197 8.46 6.08 1.15
C LYS A 197 9.98 6.15 1.19
N LEU A 198 10.55 7.35 1.14
CA LEU A 198 12.00 7.55 1.21
C LEU A 198 12.60 7.01 2.52
N TRP A 199 11.93 7.29 3.64
CA TRP A 199 12.36 6.86 4.99
C TRP A 199 11.79 5.51 5.42
N SER A 200 11.10 4.78 4.55
CA SER A 200 10.51 3.49 4.87
C SER A 200 11.56 2.37 4.89
N PRO A 201 11.61 1.54 5.94
CA PRO A 201 12.42 0.32 5.95
C PRO A 201 11.73 -0.86 5.21
N HIS A 202 10.58 -0.62 4.58
CA HIS A 202 9.75 -1.65 3.96
C HIS A 202 9.55 -1.42 2.45
N ASN A 203 10.55 -0.83 1.77
CA ASN A 203 10.44 -0.61 0.33
C ASN A 203 10.59 -1.93 -0.43
N ILE A 204 9.75 -2.10 -1.45
CA ILE A 204 9.80 -3.28 -2.33
C ILE A 204 11.01 -3.21 -3.25
N LYS A 205 11.37 -2.00 -3.69
CA LYS A 205 12.51 -1.68 -4.54
C LYS A 205 13.21 -0.44 -3.99
N ASN A 206 14.53 -0.39 -4.07
CA ASN A 206 15.32 0.75 -3.59
C ASN A 206 15.96 1.58 -4.73
N THR A 207 15.71 1.21 -5.99
CA THR A 207 16.14 1.90 -7.22
C THR A 207 15.05 1.83 -8.28
#